data_AF-A0A432I3K6-F1
#
_entry.id   AF-A0A432I3K6-F1
#
_cell.length_a   1.000
_cell.length_b   1.000
_cell.length_c   1.000
_cell.angle_alpha   90.00
_cell.angle_beta   90.00
_cell.angle_gamma   90.00
#
_symmetry.space_group_name_H-M   'P 1'
#
loop_
_entity.id
_entity.type
_entity.pdbx_description
1 polymer ?
#
loop_
_entity_poly.entity_id
_entity_poly.type
_entity_poly.pdbx_seq_one_letter_code
_entity_poly.pdbx_strand_id
1 'polypeptide(L)'
;MRAKINILCLDDPQISSREKSRDLITAYTYFHLARSNTQIMPVPIMALVGGLTGTGRTTLSAELARRWGMKHTSSDVTRKQLAGVTPTEHRNESCGQGLYSEALSEATCWAMLRETAESLGLGGVRL
;
A
#
# COMPACT_ATOMS: atom_id res chain seq x y z
N MET A 1 25.81 -8.24 -4.59
CA MET A 1 27.26 -8.37 -4.80
C MET A 1 28.04 -7.13 -4.33
N ARG A 2 27.70 -5.89 -4.77
CA ARG A 2 28.44 -4.65 -4.42
C ARG A 2 28.47 -4.31 -2.92
N ALA A 3 27.36 -4.46 -2.20
CA ALA A 3 27.30 -4.14 -0.77
C ALA A 3 28.26 -4.98 0.09
N LYS A 4 28.47 -6.25 -0.27
CA LYS A 4 29.40 -7.16 0.41
C LYS A 4 30.86 -6.73 0.23
N ILE A 5 31.22 -6.29 -0.97
CA ILE A 5 32.59 -5.84 -1.30
C ILE A 5 32.92 -4.58 -0.50
N ASN A 6 32.01 -3.60 -0.48
CA ASN A 6 32.20 -2.36 0.25
C ASN A 6 32.40 -2.56 1.77
N ILE A 7 31.70 -3.53 2.38
CA ILE A 7 31.91 -3.87 3.80
C ILE A 7 33.26 -4.55 4.02
N LEU A 8 33.69 -5.43 3.11
CA LEU A 8 34.97 -6.14 3.23
C LEU A 8 36.18 -5.18 3.16
N CYS A 9 36.03 -4.06 2.45
CA CYS A 9 37.07 -3.02 2.33
C CYS A 9 37.20 -2.14 3.59
N LEU A 10 36.30 -2.23 4.58
CA LEU A 10 36.36 -1.36 5.76
C LEU A 10 37.51 -1.69 6.71
N ASP A 11 37.97 -2.94 6.71
CA ASP A 11 39.11 -3.40 7.50
C ASP A 11 40.46 -3.13 6.82
N ASP A 12 40.46 -2.60 5.59
CA ASP A 12 41.69 -2.27 4.86
C ASP A 12 42.37 -1.03 5.50
N PRO A 13 43.59 -1.14 6.05
CA PRO A 13 44.30 -0.01 6.64
C PRO A 13 44.71 1.06 5.63
N GLN A 14 44.74 0.75 4.32
CA GLN A 14 45.15 1.67 3.26
C GLN A 14 44.04 2.63 2.83
N ILE A 15 42.79 2.38 3.23
CA ILE A 15 41.65 3.22 2.86
C ILE A 15 41.45 4.32 3.89
N SER A 16 41.26 5.54 3.41
CA SER A 16 41.02 6.69 4.28
C SER A 16 39.68 6.60 5.02
N SER A 17 39.59 7.20 6.21
CA SER A 17 38.36 7.22 7.01
C SER A 17 37.17 7.82 6.25
N ARG A 18 37.44 8.76 5.31
CA ARG A 18 36.43 9.41 4.47
C ARG A 18 35.88 8.47 3.41
N GLU A 19 36.74 7.69 2.76
CA GLU A 19 36.32 6.67 1.79
C GLU A 19 35.56 5.54 2.47
N LYS A 20 36.04 5.06 3.63
CA LYS A 20 35.32 4.07 4.45
C LYS A 20 33.90 4.53 4.80
N SER A 21 33.73 5.80 5.17
CA SER A 21 32.42 6.38 5.48
C SER A 21 31.48 6.39 4.27
N ARG A 22 32.00 6.71 3.07
CA ARG A 22 31.22 6.73 1.82
C ARG A 22 30.82 5.32 1.38
N ASP A 23 31.73 4.36 1.51
CA ASP A 23 31.47 2.97 1.16
C ASP A 23 30.48 2.31 2.12
N LEU A 24 30.51 2.67 3.40
CA LEU A 24 29.51 2.31 4.40
C LEU A 24 28.11 2.80 3.99
N ILE A 25 27.95 4.09 3.69
CA ILE A 25 26.65 4.67 3.28
C ILE A 25 26.13 3.95 2.03
N THR A 26 27.02 3.68 1.07
CA THR A 26 26.68 3.01 -0.18
C THR A 26 26.25 1.56 0.08
N ALA A 27 26.98 0.83 0.91
CA ALA A 27 26.64 -0.54 1.30
C ALA A 27 25.28 -0.59 2.01
N TYR A 28 25.05 0.28 2.98
CA TYR A 28 23.77 0.38 3.69
C TYR A 28 22.61 0.67 2.74
N THR A 29 22.78 1.59 1.79
CA THR A 29 21.76 1.88 0.77
C THR A 29 21.41 0.64 -0.04
N TYR A 30 22.42 -0.10 -0.52
CA TYR A 30 22.20 -1.34 -1.27
C TYR A 30 21.56 -2.44 -0.41
N PHE A 31 21.94 -2.58 0.87
CA PHE A 31 21.32 -3.54 1.78
C PHE A 31 19.86 -3.18 2.08
N HIS A 32 19.55 -1.90 2.30
CA HIS A 32 18.18 -1.44 2.46
C HIS A 32 17.32 -1.73 1.24
N LEU A 33 17.85 -1.45 0.04
CA LEU A 33 17.15 -1.73 -1.21
C LEU A 33 16.95 -3.24 -1.43
N ALA A 34 17.98 -4.05 -1.19
CA ALA A 34 17.85 -5.50 -1.31
C ALA A 34 16.80 -6.04 -0.33
N ARG A 35 16.86 -5.61 0.93
CA ARG A 35 15.93 -6.02 1.98
C ARG A 35 14.49 -5.54 1.70
N SER A 36 14.29 -4.38 1.09
CA SER A 36 12.94 -3.91 0.72
C SER A 36 12.36 -4.73 -0.44
N ASN A 37 13.19 -5.19 -1.37
CA ASN A 37 12.75 -6.00 -2.51
C ASN A 37 12.51 -7.47 -2.16
N THR A 38 13.10 -7.98 -1.07
CA THR A 38 12.90 -9.37 -0.62
C THR A 38 11.89 -9.50 0.52
N GLN A 39 11.34 -8.38 1.01
CA GLN A 39 10.28 -8.40 2.02
C GLN A 39 8.96 -8.79 1.36
N ILE A 40 8.71 -10.09 1.33
CA ILE A 40 7.38 -10.65 1.10
C ILE A 40 6.64 -10.55 2.43
N MET A 41 5.44 -9.97 2.43
CA MET A 41 4.59 -9.95 3.62
C MET A 41 4.27 -11.40 4.00
N PRO A 42 4.65 -11.88 5.20
CA PRO A 42 4.55 -13.29 5.55
C PRO A 42 3.11 -13.76 5.76
N VAL A 43 2.16 -12.84 5.87
CA VAL A 43 0.73 -13.10 6.04
C VAL A 43 -0.08 -12.19 5.11
N PRO A 44 -1.30 -12.60 4.70
CA PRO A 44 -2.22 -11.73 3.98
C PRO A 44 -2.55 -10.50 4.83
N ILE A 45 -2.40 -9.30 4.27
CA ILE A 45 -2.61 -8.02 4.98
C ILE A 45 -3.62 -7.16 4.24
N MET A 46 -4.59 -6.63 4.99
CA MET A 46 -5.53 -5.60 4.55
C MET A 46 -5.25 -4.30 5.30
N ALA A 47 -5.18 -3.19 4.58
CA ALA A 47 -5.01 -1.86 5.15
C ALA A 47 -6.25 -1.00 4.85
N LEU A 48 -6.87 -0.45 5.88
CA LEU A 48 -8.01 0.45 5.76
C LEU A 48 -7.55 1.90 5.97
N VAL A 49 -7.75 2.76 4.97
CA VAL A 49 -7.30 4.17 5.01
C VAL A 49 -8.52 5.10 5.06
N GLY A 50 -8.83 5.59 6.26
CA GLY A 50 -9.92 6.54 6.55
C GLY A 50 -9.42 7.93 6.95
N GLY A 51 -10.30 8.93 6.99
CA GLY A 51 -9.97 10.30 7.43
C GLY A 51 -10.71 11.40 6.68
N LEU A 52 -10.36 12.66 6.95
CA LEU A 52 -11.02 13.82 6.36
C LEU A 52 -10.73 13.93 4.84
N THR A 53 -11.63 14.57 4.09
CA THR A 53 -11.40 14.90 2.68
C THR A 53 -10.19 15.82 2.53
N GLY A 54 -9.37 15.63 1.49
CA GLY A 54 -8.20 16.48 1.21
C GLY A 54 -6.91 16.14 1.99
N THR A 55 -6.93 15.14 2.88
CA THR A 55 -5.75 14.73 3.69
C THR A 55 -4.77 13.79 2.96
N GLY A 56 -4.93 13.59 1.66
CA GLY A 56 -4.01 12.75 0.86
C GLY A 56 -4.21 11.24 1.02
N ARG A 57 -5.36 10.78 1.53
CA ARG A 57 -5.68 9.34 1.70
C ARG A 57 -5.47 8.53 0.42
N THR A 58 -5.96 9.03 -0.72
CA THR A 58 -5.78 8.36 -2.02
C THR A 58 -4.30 8.27 -2.40
N THR A 59 -3.52 9.31 -2.12
CA THR A 59 -2.07 9.33 -2.35
C THR A 59 -1.37 8.29 -1.47
N LEU A 60 -1.72 8.22 -0.19
CA LEU A 60 -1.18 7.22 0.73
C LEU A 60 -1.55 5.81 0.30
N SER A 61 -2.81 5.53 0.00
CA SER A 61 -3.28 4.21 -0.45
C SER A 61 -2.62 3.77 -1.76
N ALA A 62 -2.45 4.68 -2.72
CA ALA A 62 -1.76 4.39 -3.97
C ALA A 62 -0.27 4.09 -3.75
N GLU A 63 0.39 4.82 -2.87
CA GLU A 63 1.80 4.55 -2.52
C GLU A 63 1.97 3.24 -1.75
N LEU A 64 1.06 2.92 -0.83
CA LEU A 64 1.04 1.61 -0.15
C LEU A 64 0.91 0.48 -1.19
N ALA A 65 -0.09 0.58 -2.07
CA ALA A 65 -0.31 -0.38 -3.14
C ALA A 65 0.92 -0.56 -4.04
N ARG A 66 1.53 0.54 -4.48
CA ARG A 66 2.72 0.51 -5.34
C ARG A 66 3.94 -0.11 -4.66
N ARG A 67 4.21 0.23 -3.40
CA ARG A 67 5.43 -0.19 -2.69
C ARG A 67 5.40 -1.65 -2.27
N TRP A 68 4.22 -2.15 -1.90
CA TRP A 68 4.06 -3.51 -1.39
C TRP A 68 3.29 -4.45 -2.34
N GLY A 69 3.03 -4.00 -3.57
CA GLY A 69 2.28 -4.80 -4.56
C GLY A 69 0.85 -5.11 -4.13
N MET A 70 0.25 -4.27 -3.27
CA MET A 70 -1.12 -4.47 -2.79
C MET A 70 -2.12 -4.00 -3.84
N LYS A 71 -3.30 -4.62 -3.85
CA LYS A 71 -4.44 -4.14 -4.63
C LYS A 71 -5.07 -2.93 -3.92
N HIS A 72 -5.30 -1.84 -4.66
CA HIS A 72 -5.98 -0.66 -4.14
C HIS A 72 -7.47 -0.70 -4.53
N THR A 73 -8.36 -0.72 -3.53
CA THR A 73 -9.82 -0.63 -3.72
C THR A 73 -10.33 0.68 -3.11
N SER A 74 -11.11 1.43 -3.88
CA SER A 74 -11.71 2.70 -3.46
C SER A 74 -13.18 2.51 -3.07
N SER A 75 -13.57 3.02 -1.90
CA SER A 75 -14.96 3.00 -1.46
C SER A 75 -15.87 3.87 -2.31
N ASP A 76 -15.37 4.97 -2.88
CA ASP A 76 -16.16 5.82 -3.79
C ASP A 76 -16.46 5.11 -5.11
N VAL A 77 -15.46 4.43 -5.68
CA VAL A 77 -15.63 3.66 -6.92
C VAL A 77 -16.59 2.50 -6.69
N THR A 78 -16.42 1.76 -5.59
CA THR A 78 -17.28 0.61 -5.25
C THR A 78 -18.73 1.06 -5.01
N ARG A 79 -18.92 2.16 -4.26
CA ARG A 79 -20.24 2.75 -4.01
C ARG A 79 -20.95 3.15 -5.31
N LYS A 80 -20.24 3.81 -6.23
CA LYS A 80 -20.79 4.19 -7.53
C LYS A 80 -21.15 2.98 -8.37
N GLN A 81 -20.29 1.95 -8.41
CA GLN A 81 -20.56 0.70 -9.13
C GLN A 81 -21.83 0.01 -8.60
N LEU A 82 -21.99 -0.09 -7.28
CA LEU A 82 -23.19 -0.68 -6.67
C LEU A 82 -24.47 0.11 -6.96
N ALA A 83 -24.36 1.43 -7.13
CA ALA A 83 -25.47 2.30 -7.50
C ALA A 83 -25.72 2.39 -9.03
N GLY A 84 -24.94 1.68 -9.86
CA GLY A 84 -25.02 1.76 -11.31
C GLY A 84 -24.55 3.11 -11.90
N VAL A 85 -23.80 3.89 -11.13
CA VAL A 85 -23.25 5.19 -11.52
C VAL A 85 -21.85 4.99 -12.11
N THR A 86 -21.54 5.72 -13.19
CA THR A 86 -20.21 5.65 -13.80
C THR A 86 -19.17 6.18 -12.80
N PRO A 87 -18.03 5.48 -12.57
CA PRO A 87 -17.03 5.92 -11.59
C PRO A 87 -16.50 7.35 -11.80
N THR A 88 -16.43 7.80 -13.05
CA THR A 88 -15.98 9.14 -13.46
C THR A 88 -17.06 10.21 -13.31
N GLU A 89 -18.30 9.85 -13.03
CA GLU A 89 -19.39 10.80 -12.80
C GLU A 89 -19.25 11.42 -11.40
N HIS A 90 -19.22 12.74 -11.35
CA HIS A 90 -19.25 13.47 -10.10
C HIS A 90 -20.69 13.69 -9.66
N ARG A 91 -21.10 12.99 -8.59
CA ARG A 91 -22.36 13.25 -7.89
C ARG A 91 -22.08 13.73 -6.48
N ASN A 92 -22.46 14.98 -6.21
CA ASN A 92 -22.46 15.54 -4.86
C ASN A 92 -23.82 15.25 -4.23
N GLU A 93 -23.90 14.16 -3.49
CA GLU A 93 -25.05 13.82 -2.66
C GLU A 93 -24.69 14.01 -1.19
N SER A 94 -25.64 14.51 -0.40
CA SER A 94 -25.43 14.77 1.03
C SER A 94 -25.15 13.48 1.80
N CYS A 95 -24.37 13.58 2.88
CA CYS A 95 -24.13 12.46 3.79
C CYS A 95 -25.47 11.90 4.32
N GLY A 96 -25.63 10.58 4.31
CA GLY A 96 -26.86 9.90 4.74
C GLY A 96 -27.95 9.81 3.69
N GLN A 97 -27.74 10.34 2.48
CA GLN A 97 -28.73 10.32 1.38
C GLN A 97 -28.13 9.66 0.13
N GLY A 98 -29.00 9.03 -0.66
CA GLY A 98 -28.67 8.39 -1.94
C GLY A 98 -27.42 7.50 -1.86
N LEU A 99 -26.35 7.88 -2.56
CA LEU A 99 -25.05 7.21 -2.60
C LEU A 99 -24.45 6.99 -1.20
N TYR A 100 -24.68 7.91 -0.27
CA TYR A 100 -24.17 7.88 1.10
C TYR A 100 -25.24 7.47 2.12
N SER A 101 -26.35 6.88 1.68
CA SER A 101 -27.32 6.26 2.59
C SER A 101 -26.66 5.16 3.41
N GLU A 102 -27.21 4.88 4.60
CA GLU A 102 -26.68 3.88 5.52
C GLU A 102 -26.65 2.49 4.86
N ALA A 103 -27.76 2.08 4.22
CA ALA A 103 -27.87 0.80 3.53
C ALA A 103 -26.81 0.64 2.42
N LEU A 104 -26.58 1.69 1.61
CA LEU A 104 -25.59 1.62 0.53
C LEU A 104 -24.15 1.70 1.05
N SER A 105 -23.92 2.42 2.15
CA SER A 105 -22.63 2.45 2.83
C SER A 105 -22.28 1.08 3.42
N GLU A 106 -23.26 0.40 4.03
CA GLU A 106 -23.11 -0.96 4.52
C GLU A 106 -22.83 -1.95 3.37
N ALA A 107 -23.61 -1.90 2.29
CA ALA A 107 -23.40 -2.72 1.10
C ALA A 107 -22.01 -2.48 0.47
N THR A 108 -21.54 -1.23 0.45
CA THR A 108 -20.20 -0.86 -0.03
C THR A 108 -19.11 -1.52 0.83
N CYS A 109 -19.26 -1.48 2.16
CA CYS A 109 -18.31 -2.11 3.09
C CYS A 109 -18.23 -3.62 2.85
N TRP A 110 -19.38 -4.30 2.78
CA TRP A 110 -19.44 -5.74 2.53
C TRP A 110 -18.86 -6.12 1.17
N ALA A 111 -19.14 -5.37 0.11
CA ALA A 111 -18.59 -5.62 -1.22
C ALA A 111 -17.06 -5.52 -1.22
N MET A 112 -16.49 -4.47 -0.61
CA MET A 112 -15.04 -4.29 -0.50
C MET A 112 -14.39 -5.39 0.34
N LEU A 113 -15.04 -5.78 1.45
CA LEU A 113 -14.55 -6.84 2.32
C LEU A 113 -14.49 -8.18 1.58
N ARG A 114 -15.56 -8.51 0.85
CA ARG A 114 -15.63 -9.72 0.03
C ARG A 114 -14.54 -9.74 -1.05
N GLU A 115 -14.42 -8.67 -1.83
CA GLU A 115 -13.40 -8.56 -2.88
C GLU A 115 -11.98 -8.71 -2.30
N THR A 116 -11.73 -8.11 -1.13
CA THR A 116 -10.44 -8.20 -0.45
C THR A 116 -10.19 -9.60 0.08
N ALA A 117 -11.18 -10.26 0.69
CA ALA A 117 -11.07 -11.63 1.16
C ALA A 117 -10.77 -12.60 0.01
N GLU A 118 -11.43 -12.45 -1.14
CA GLU A 118 -11.14 -13.22 -2.35
C GLU A 118 -9.70 -12.98 -2.83
N SER A 119 -9.24 -11.73 -2.87
CA SER A 119 -7.88 -11.36 -3.29
C SER A 119 -6.78 -11.88 -2.33
N LEU A 120 -7.10 -12.07 -1.06
CA LEU A 120 -6.21 -12.62 -0.03
C LEU A 120 -6.22 -14.16 0.02
N GLY A 121 -7.01 -14.84 -0.83
CA GLY A 121 -7.16 -16.29 -0.80
C GLY A 121 -8.00 -16.80 0.38
N LEU A 122 -8.75 -15.91 1.04
CA LEU A 122 -9.65 -16.22 2.16
C LEU A 122 -11.08 -16.52 1.68
N GLY A 123 -11.31 -16.73 0.39
CA GLY A 123 -12.65 -16.89 -0.22
C GLY A 123 -13.48 -18.08 0.26
N GLY A 124 -12.94 -18.94 1.14
CA GLY A 124 -13.67 -20.00 1.85
C GLY A 124 -14.11 -19.63 3.26
N VAL A 125 -13.71 -18.47 3.79
CA VAL A 125 -14.13 -17.98 5.10
C VAL A 125 -15.53 -17.38 4.94
N ARG A 126 -16.56 -18.05 5.48
CA ARG A 126 -17.88 -17.44 5.65
C ARG A 126 -17.73 -16.30 6.67
N LEU A 127 -17.84 -15.06 6.20
CA LEU A 127 -17.99 -13.86 7.02
C LEU A 127 -19.47 -13.59 7.28
#